data_AF-A0A924AWR1-F1
#
_entry.id   AF-A0A924AWR1-F1
#
_cell.length_a   1.000
_cell.length_b   1.000
_cell.length_c   1.000
_cell.angle_alpha   90.00
_cell.angle_beta   90.00
_cell.angle_gamma   90.00
#
_symmetry.space_group_name_H-M   'P 1'
#
loop_
_entity.id
_entity.type
_entity.pdbx_description
1 polymer ?
#
loop_
_entity_poly.entity_id
_entity_poly.type
_entity_poly.pdbx_seq_one_letter_code
_entity_poly.pdbx_strand_id
1 'polypeptide(L)'
;MLQRRLQIMIDDARFQRLQGRARDQGISVAAVIRNLVDAGVPAEDAARQAAAARIIDNAPAGGRELEPVEIRAMLDEAHDRA
;
A
#
# COMPACT_ATOMS: atom_id res chain seq x y z
N MET A 1 -6.54 15.00 -7.64
CA MET A 1 -7.10 16.29 -7.18
C MET A 1 -7.09 16.32 -5.65
N LEU A 2 -6.71 17.45 -5.03
CA LEU A 2 -6.71 17.59 -3.57
C LEU A 2 -8.10 18.02 -3.09
N GLN A 3 -8.76 17.21 -2.25
CA GLN A 3 -10.17 17.42 -1.87
C GLN A 3 -10.36 17.86 -0.42
N ARG A 4 -9.37 17.63 0.45
CA ARG A 4 -9.44 17.94 1.89
C ARG A 4 -8.21 18.72 2.34
N ARG A 5 -8.38 19.61 3.31
CA ARG A 5 -7.29 20.40 3.92
C ARG A 5 -6.97 19.86 5.30
N LEU A 6 -5.70 19.61 5.56
CA LEU A 6 -5.17 19.24 6.87
C LEU A 6 -4.44 20.44 7.47
N GLN A 7 -4.74 20.78 8.72
CA GLN A 7 -4.02 21.79 9.50
C GLN A 7 -3.50 21.12 10.77
N ILE A 8 -2.18 21.19 10.97
CA ILE A 8 -1.49 20.62 12.13
C ILE A 8 -0.52 21.65 12.68
N MET A 9 -0.36 21.67 14.00
CA MET A 9 0.71 22.44 14.64
C MET A 9 1.93 21.54 14.84
N ILE A 10 3.11 22.07 14.54
CA ILE A 10 4.40 21.43 14.76
C ILE A 10 5.37 22.44 15.35
N ASP A 11 6.37 21.95 16.06
CA ASP A 11 7.47 22.80 16.55
C ASP A 11 8.40 23.26 15.41
N ASP A 12 9.20 24.29 15.70
CA ASP A 12 10.14 24.88 14.74
C ASP A 12 11.19 23.86 14.26
N ALA A 13 11.68 22.99 15.15
CA ALA A 13 12.70 22.01 14.79
C ALA A 13 12.19 21.01 13.74
N ARG A 14 10.95 20.55 13.89
CA ARG A 14 10.26 19.70 12.89
C ARG A 14 10.03 20.47 11.60
N PHE A 15 9.58 21.73 11.67
CA PHE A 15 9.34 22.52 10.47
C PHE A 15 10.63 22.76 9.67
N GLN A 16 11.74 23.06 10.35
CA GLN A 16 13.05 23.21 9.70
C GLN A 16 13.52 21.93 9.00
N ARG A 17 13.33 20.76 9.64
CA ARG A 17 13.65 19.47 9.00
C ARG A 17 12.82 19.23 7.72
N LEU A 18 11.54 19.59 7.74
CA LEU A 18 10.68 19.49 6.56
C LEU A 18 11.10 20.47 5.47
N GLN A 19 11.48 21.70 5.82
CA GLN A 19 12.00 22.69 4.88
C GLN A 19 13.31 22.24 4.24
N GLY A 20 14.25 21.70 5.01
CA GLY A 20 15.51 21.15 4.48
C GLY A 20 15.23 20.08 3.43
N ARG A 21 14.40 19.09 3.77
CA ARG A 21 14.03 18.02 2.83
C ARG A 21 13.30 18.54 1.59
N ALA A 22 12.42 19.53 1.76
CA ALA A 22 11.70 20.17 0.66
C ALA A 22 12.67 20.88 -0.30
N ARG A 23 13.66 21.59 0.25
CA ARG A 23 14.73 22.26 -0.50
C ARG A 23 15.61 21.27 -1.25
N ASP A 24 16.05 20.21 -0.59
CA ASP A 24 16.90 19.16 -1.20
C ASP A 24 16.21 18.47 -2.38
N GLN A 25 14.88 18.33 -2.31
CA GLN A 25 14.08 17.69 -3.34
C GLN A 25 13.50 18.67 -4.37
N GLY A 26 13.66 20.00 -4.17
CA GLY A 26 13.07 21.02 -5.05
C GLY A 26 11.54 21.04 -5.05
N ILE A 27 10.89 20.59 -3.97
CA ILE A 27 9.43 20.50 -3.85
C ILE A 27 8.91 21.31 -2.66
N SER A 28 7.59 21.49 -2.57
CA SER A 28 6.98 22.16 -1.42
C SER A 28 6.98 21.27 -0.16
N VAL A 29 6.99 21.90 1.02
CA VAL A 29 6.77 21.19 2.30
C VAL A 29 5.48 20.36 2.27
N ALA A 30 4.42 20.89 1.65
CA ALA A 30 3.16 20.16 1.49
C ALA A 30 3.31 18.88 0.64
N ALA A 31 4.18 18.89 -0.38
CA ALA A 31 4.48 17.71 -1.17
C ALA A 31 5.29 16.68 -0.36
N VAL A 32 6.26 17.12 0.44
CA VAL A 32 6.99 16.24 1.38
C VAL A 32 6.02 15.54 2.33
N ILE A 33 5.09 16.28 2.93
CA ILE A 33 4.09 15.71 3.85
C ILE A 33 3.21 14.67 3.14
N ARG A 34 2.73 14.95 1.93
CA ARG A 34 1.94 13.97 1.17
C ARG A 34 2.72 12.69 0.91
N ASN A 35 3.97 12.79 0.46
CA ASN A 35 4.83 11.63 0.23
C ASN A 35 5.07 10.81 1.51
N LEU A 36 5.22 11.47 2.66
CA LEU A 36 5.36 10.79 3.95
C LEU A 36 4.06 10.11 4.38
N VAL A 37 2.90 10.71 4.11
CA VAL A 37 1.59 10.08 4.34
C VAL A 37 1.43 8.85 3.45
N ASP A 38 1.74 8.95 2.16
CA ASP A 38 1.63 7.83 1.23
C ASP A 38 2.55 6.65 1.63
N ALA A 39 3.74 6.95 2.18
CA ALA A 39 4.66 5.94 2.68
C ALA A 39 4.29 5.37 4.05
N GLY A 40 3.70 6.18 4.94
CA GLY A 40 3.39 5.80 6.32
C GLY A 40 1.99 5.24 6.52
N VAL A 41 1.06 5.56 5.61
CA VAL A 41 -0.33 5.08 5.58
C VAL A 41 -0.52 4.41 4.22
N PRO A 42 -0.04 3.17 4.06
CA PRO A 42 -0.20 2.46 2.79
C PRO A 42 -1.69 2.40 2.47
N ALA A 43 -2.04 2.76 1.23
CA ALA A 43 -3.40 2.56 0.73
C ALA A 43 -3.80 1.10 0.97
N GLU A 44 -5.05 0.84 1.36
CA GLU A 44 -5.53 -0.55 1.58
C GLU A 44 -5.24 -1.45 0.37
N ASP A 45 -5.30 -0.87 -0.84
CA ASP A 45 -4.95 -1.55 -2.08
C ASP A 45 -3.48 -1.96 -2.16
N ALA A 46 -2.56 -1.15 -1.62
CA ALA A 46 -1.13 -1.48 -1.58
C ALA A 46 -0.84 -2.59 -0.57
N ALA A 47 -1.54 -2.62 0.56
CA ALA A 47 -1.45 -3.74 1.51
C ALA A 47 -2.01 -5.03 0.92
N ARG A 48 -3.16 -4.97 0.23
CA ARG A 48 -3.73 -6.10 -0.52
C ARG A 48 -2.84 -6.56 -1.66
N GLN A 49 -2.28 -5.65 -2.45
CA GLN A 49 -1.32 -5.99 -3.52
C GLN A 49 -0.06 -6.65 -2.96
N ALA A 50 0.49 -6.13 -1.86
CA ALA A 50 1.66 -6.75 -1.24
C ALA A 50 1.34 -8.14 -0.69
N ALA A 51 0.15 -8.35 -0.13
CA ALA A 51 -0.30 -9.68 0.28
C ALA A 51 -0.47 -10.63 -0.92
N ALA A 52 -1.09 -10.17 -2.00
CA ALA A 52 -1.26 -10.94 -3.24
C ALA A 52 0.08 -11.28 -3.88
N ALA A 53 1.01 -10.33 -3.96
CA ALA A 53 2.36 -10.55 -4.48
C ALA A 53 3.10 -11.62 -3.66
N ARG A 54 3.03 -11.59 -2.32
CA ARG A 54 3.60 -12.64 -1.48
C ARG A 54 2.99 -14.01 -1.75
N ILE A 55 1.68 -14.09 -1.99
CA ILE A 55 1.01 -15.37 -2.32
C ILE A 55 1.48 -15.89 -3.67
N ILE A 56 1.57 -15.01 -4.68
CA ILE A 56 1.99 -15.37 -6.05
C ILE A 56 3.48 -15.74 -6.08
N ASP A 57 4.34 -14.96 -5.44
CA ASP A 57 5.80 -15.19 -5.39
C ASP A 57 6.16 -16.47 -4.63
N ASN A 58 5.30 -16.88 -3.67
CA ASN A 58 5.45 -18.15 -2.95
C ASN A 58 4.53 -19.25 -3.50
N ALA A 59 3.92 -19.04 -4.67
CA ALA A 59 3.12 -20.08 -5.28
C ALA A 59 4.05 -21.28 -5.60
N PRO A 60 3.68 -22.50 -5.20
CA PRO A 60 4.50 -23.67 -5.48
C PRO A 60 4.66 -23.84 -7.00
N ALA A 61 5.91 -23.87 -7.46
CA ALA A 61 6.22 -24.13 -8.86
C ALA A 61 5.83 -25.57 -9.22
N GLY A 62 5.03 -25.73 -10.28
CA GLY A 62 4.66 -27.05 -10.83
C GLY A 62 3.25 -27.53 -10.54
N GLY A 63 2.30 -26.64 -10.26
CA GLY A 63 0.88 -27.01 -10.21
C GLY A 63 0.37 -27.51 -11.56
N ARG A 64 -0.45 -28.58 -11.55
CA ARG A 64 -1.22 -28.96 -12.74
C ARG A 64 -2.22 -27.85 -13.05
N GLU A 65 -2.44 -27.56 -14.33
CA GLU A 65 -3.54 -26.70 -14.74
C GLU A 65 -4.86 -27.39 -14.37
N LEU A 66 -5.74 -26.64 -13.71
CA LEU A 66 -7.05 -27.12 -13.26
C LEU A 66 -8.10 -26.57 -14.22
N GLU A 67 -9.05 -27.41 -14.60
CA GLU A 67 -10.20 -26.94 -15.35
C GLU A 67 -11.09 -26.06 -14.44
N PRO A 68 -11.80 -25.05 -14.99
CA PRO A 68 -12.61 -24.12 -14.19
C PRO A 68 -13.64 -24.81 -13.26
N VAL A 69 -14.14 -25.98 -13.66
CA VAL A 69 -15.06 -26.79 -12.85
C VAL A 69 -14.39 -27.35 -11.59
N GLU A 70 -13.12 -27.75 -11.69
CA GLU A 70 -12.33 -28.28 -10.58
C GLU A 70 -11.98 -27.16 -9.59
N ILE A 71 -11.65 -25.96 -10.10
CA ILE A 71 -11.38 -24.78 -9.27
C ILE A 71 -12.62 -24.41 -8.46
N ARG A 72 -13.81 -24.44 -9.09
CA ARG A 72 -15.06 -24.10 -8.40
C ARG A 72 -15.36 -25.08 -7.26
N ALA A 73 -15.24 -26.38 -7.50
CA ALA A 73 -15.45 -27.40 -6.48
C ALA A 73 -14.48 -27.24 -5.28
N MET A 74 -13.21 -26.93 -5.54
CA MET A 74 -12.22 -26.69 -4.47
C MET A 74 -12.52 -25.44 -3.63
N LEU A 75 -13.02 -24.37 -4.26
CA LEU A 75 -13.40 -23.13 -3.56
C LEU A 75 -14.63 -23.34 -2.68
N ASP A 76 -15.64 -24.06 -3.18
CA ASP A 76 -16.85 -24.39 -2.42
C ASP A 76 -16.49 -25.25 -1.18
N GLU A 77 -15.63 -26.27 -1.33
CA GLU A 77 -15.12 -27.05 -0.18
C GLU A 77 -14.31 -26.23 0.84
N ALA A 78 -13.51 -25.26 0.37
CA ALA A 78 -12.73 -24.42 1.26
C ALA A 78 -13.63 -23.44 2.04
N HIS A 79 -14.72 -22.98 1.41
CA HIS A 79 -15.71 -22.11 2.04
C HIS A 79 -16.48 -22.84 3.15
N ASP A 80 -16.85 -24.11 2.93
CA ASP A 80 -17.56 -24.93 3.92
C ASP A 80 -16.70 -25.32 5.14
N ARG A 81 -15.37 -25.23 5.02
CA ARG A 81 -14.41 -25.51 6.11
C ARG A 81 -14.02 -24.28 6.93
N ALA A 82 -14.42 -23.08 6.51
CA ALA A 82 -14.09 -21.81 7.16
C ALA A 82 -15.22 -21.35 8.11
#